data_AF-A0A972GB58-F1
#
_entry.id   AF-A0A972GB58-F1
#
_cell.length_a   1.000
_cell.length_b   1.000
_cell.length_c   1.000
_cell.angle_alpha   90.00
_cell.angle_beta   90.00
_cell.angle_gamma   90.00
#
_symmetry.space_group_name_H-M   'P 1'
#
loop_
_entity.id
_entity.type
_entity.pdbx_description
1 polymer ?
#
loop_
_entity_poly.entity_id
_entity_poly.type
_entity_poly.pdbx_seq_one_letter_code
_entity_poly.pdbx_strand_id
1 'polypeptide(L)'
;MIQISKGEIQQQLADAQATLERNPEWGILEAVGRCLHWLRDPTAPTYFRQAALAYPAEKLPTITGHLTVGNLYRLAGDQMQAQTHFTQGYQQGLSPDVQENPYTLQPVLKCCSFLGDDAEVERLAQRIRAINPTLWTPAFYVE
;
A
#
# COMPACT_ATOMS: atom_id res chain seq x y z
N MET A 1 -11.90 16.25 6.63
CA MET A 1 -10.52 16.27 6.14
C MET A 1 -9.67 16.83 7.26
N ILE A 2 -8.87 15.99 7.93
CA ILE A 2 -7.97 16.47 8.99
C ILE A 2 -6.81 17.18 8.26
N GLN A 3 -6.71 18.50 8.42
CA GLN A 3 -5.64 19.28 7.83
C GLN A 3 -4.43 19.20 8.78
N ILE A 4 -3.52 18.25 8.54
CA ILE A 4 -2.28 18.19 9.31
C ILE A 4 -1.41 19.38 8.88
N SER A 5 -0.93 20.15 9.85
CA SER A 5 -0.08 21.30 9.60
C SER A 5 1.33 20.86 9.18
N LYS A 6 2.03 21.72 8.44
CA LYS A 6 3.45 21.49 8.09
C LYS A 6 4.32 21.25 9.33
N GLY A 7 4.05 21.98 10.42
CA GLY A 7 4.78 21.83 11.68
C GLY A 7 4.59 20.44 12.31
N GLU A 8 3.38 19.89 12.28
CA GLU A 8 3.11 18.53 12.77
C GLU A 8 3.82 17.47 11.94
N ILE A 9 3.84 17.60 10.60
CA ILE A 9 4.60 16.67 9.73
C ILE A 9 6.10 16.76 10.00
N GLN A 10 6.64 17.95 10.25
CA GLN A 10 8.06 18.11 10.59
C GLN A 10 8.41 17.47 11.94
N GLN A 11 7.52 17.57 12.93
CA GLN A 11 7.72 16.89 14.20
C GLN A 11 7.67 15.36 14.04
N GLN A 12 6.67 14.84 13.30
CA GLN A 12 6.58 13.41 13.00
C GLN A 12 7.81 12.89 12.25
N LEU A 13 8.34 13.68 11.31
CA LEU A 13 9.58 13.36 10.61
C LEU A 13 10.76 13.25 11.59
N ALA A 14 10.94 14.24 12.47
CA ALA A 14 12.02 14.23 13.45
C ALA A 14 11.94 13.02 14.40
N ASP A 15 10.73 12.70 14.89
CA ASP A 15 10.49 11.56 15.77
C ASP A 15 10.76 10.22 15.07
N ALA A 16 10.33 10.09 13.81
CA ALA A 16 10.55 8.90 12.99
C ALA A 16 12.04 8.72 12.67
N GLN A 17 12.76 9.79 12.33
CA GLN A 17 14.21 9.75 12.09
C GLN A 17 14.98 9.34 13.35
N ALA A 18 14.64 9.90 14.52
CA ALA A 18 15.27 9.55 15.78
C ALA A 18 15.04 8.08 16.19
N THR A 19 13.91 7.50 15.76
CA THR A 19 13.61 6.08 15.97
C THR A 19 14.37 5.21 14.95
N LEU A 20 14.47 5.66 13.70
CA LEU A 20 15.17 4.97 12.62
C LEU A 20 16.65 4.73 12.94
N GLU A 21 17.31 5.72 13.57
CA GLU A 21 18.70 5.60 14.03
C GLU A 21 18.91 4.47 15.04
N ARG A 22 17.87 4.11 15.79
CA ARG A 22 17.91 3.05 16.81
C ARG A 22 17.48 1.70 16.25
N ASN A 23 16.52 1.73 15.31
CA ASN A 23 15.92 0.52 14.76
C ASN A 23 15.43 0.77 13.32
N PRO A 24 16.18 0.31 12.30
CA PRO A 24 15.83 0.52 10.89
C PRO A 24 14.76 -0.46 10.40
N GLU A 25 13.57 -0.45 11.02
CA GLU A 25 12.44 -1.27 10.59
C GLU A 25 11.68 -0.66 9.41
N TRP A 26 11.11 -1.52 8.57
CA TRP A 26 10.34 -1.13 7.38
C TRP A 26 9.23 -0.11 7.68
N GLY A 27 8.52 -0.25 8.80
CA GLY A 27 7.42 0.65 9.16
C GLY A 27 7.91 2.06 9.51
N ILE A 28 9.11 2.17 10.08
CA ILE A 28 9.73 3.46 10.39
C ILE A 28 10.26 4.10 9.09
N LEU A 29 10.88 3.30 8.23
CA LEU A 29 11.31 3.74 6.89
C LEU A 29 10.12 4.26 6.07
N GLU A 30 8.99 3.55 6.08
CA GLU A 30 7.75 4.01 5.45
C GLU A 30 7.27 5.33 6.05
N ALA A 31 7.24 5.45 7.38
CA ALA A 31 6.79 6.67 8.06
C ALA A 31 7.64 7.90 7.69
N VAL A 32 8.97 7.73 7.66
CA VAL A 32 9.90 8.77 7.18
C VAL A 32 9.61 9.12 5.72
N GLY A 33 9.47 8.12 4.85
CA GLY A 33 9.13 8.32 3.44
C GLY A 33 7.81 9.08 3.26
N ARG A 34 6.76 8.75 4.01
CA ARG A 34 5.47 9.46 3.98
C ARG A 34 5.62 10.92 4.37
N CYS A 35 6.31 11.22 5.48
CA CYS A 35 6.51 12.59 5.93
C CYS A 35 7.27 13.42 4.88
N LEU A 36 8.35 12.86 4.33
CA LEU A 36 9.14 13.50 3.27
C LEU A 36 8.32 13.72 2.00
N HIS A 37 7.49 12.75 1.60
CA HIS A 37 6.61 12.87 0.44
C HIS A 37 5.60 14.01 0.62
N TRP A 38 4.96 14.11 1.80
CA TRP A 38 4.07 15.23 2.14
C TRP A 38 4.78 16.59 2.11
N LEU A 39 6.05 16.63 2.53
CA LEU A 39 6.89 17.82 2.46
C LEU A 39 7.46 18.10 1.06
N ARG A 40 7.16 17.24 0.07
CA ARG A 40 7.69 17.29 -1.31
C ARG A 40 9.21 17.20 -1.37
N ASP A 41 9.81 16.47 -0.43
CA ASP A 41 11.24 16.24 -0.40
C ASP A 41 11.61 15.13 -1.42
N PRO A 42 12.59 15.39 -2.32
CA PRO A 42 12.96 14.45 -3.37
C PRO A 42 13.65 13.18 -2.86
N THR A 43 14.01 13.11 -1.57
CA THR A 43 14.61 11.92 -0.96
C THR A 43 13.57 10.89 -0.51
N ALA A 44 12.28 11.23 -0.46
CA ALA A 44 11.21 10.32 -0.06
C ALA A 44 11.23 8.95 -0.79
N PRO A 45 11.44 8.89 -2.14
CA PRO A 45 11.52 7.62 -2.86
C PRO A 45 12.58 6.65 -2.34
N THR A 46 13.70 7.16 -1.81
CA THR A 46 14.77 6.32 -1.23
C THR A 46 14.27 5.57 -0.01
N TYR A 47 13.52 6.23 0.87
CA TYR A 47 12.98 5.62 2.08
C TYR A 47 11.89 4.59 1.75
N PHE A 48 11.05 4.85 0.76
CA PHE A 48 10.07 3.86 0.31
C PHE A 48 10.74 2.61 -0.27
N ARG A 49 11.80 2.76 -1.06
CA ARG A 49 12.59 1.62 -1.58
C ARG A 49 13.23 0.82 -0.46
N GLN A 50 13.82 1.50 0.53
CA GLN A 50 14.39 0.85 1.71
C GLN A 50 13.32 0.11 2.53
N ALA A 51 12.14 0.71 2.71
CA ALA A 51 11.02 0.07 3.39
C ALA A 51 10.56 -1.20 2.65
N ALA A 52 10.50 -1.16 1.31
CA ALA A 52 10.15 -2.32 0.49
C ALA A 52 11.16 -3.47 0.68
N LEU A 53 12.45 -3.15 0.69
CA LEU A 53 13.53 -4.12 0.89
C LEU A 53 13.58 -4.68 2.31
N ALA A 54 13.25 -3.87 3.31
CA ALA A 54 13.21 -4.27 4.72
C ALA A 54 11.90 -4.97 5.12
N TYR A 55 10.94 -5.11 4.19
CA TYR A 55 9.65 -5.70 4.50
C TYR A 55 9.79 -7.18 4.92
N PRO A 56 9.13 -7.64 6.00
CA PRO A 56 9.37 -8.98 6.53
C PRO A 56 8.92 -10.08 5.57
N ALA A 57 9.81 -11.03 5.29
CA ALA A 57 9.59 -12.09 4.31
C ALA A 57 8.42 -13.02 4.69
N GLU A 58 8.14 -13.19 5.98
CA GLU A 58 7.02 -13.98 6.48
C GLU A 58 5.65 -13.33 6.24
N LYS A 59 5.61 -12.01 6.06
CA LYS A 59 4.39 -11.26 5.75
C LYS A 59 4.12 -11.19 4.25
N LEU A 60 5.16 -11.36 3.43
CA LEU A 60 5.10 -11.22 1.98
C LEU A 60 4.11 -12.19 1.29
N PRO A 61 3.99 -13.48 1.66
CA PRO A 61 3.10 -14.44 1.01
C PRO A 61 1.59 -14.19 1.21
N THR A 62 1.21 -12.99 1.63
CA THR A 62 -0.19 -12.56 1.80
C THR A 62 -0.54 -11.49 0.77
N ILE A 63 -1.83 -11.39 0.41
CA ILE A 63 -2.31 -10.37 -0.54
C ILE A 63 -1.94 -8.97 -0.04
N THR A 64 -2.14 -8.72 1.26
CA THR A 64 -1.79 -7.44 1.90
C THR A 64 -0.28 -7.19 1.91
N GLY A 65 0.54 -8.23 2.09
CA GLY A 65 1.99 -8.13 2.01
C GLY A 65 2.45 -7.68 0.63
N HIS A 66 1.99 -8.36 -0.42
CA HIS A 66 2.25 -7.96 -1.81
C HIS A 66 1.71 -6.56 -2.14
N LEU A 67 0.49 -6.21 -1.71
CA LEU A 67 -0.05 -4.87 -1.90
C LEU A 67 0.81 -3.79 -1.22
N THR A 68 1.30 -4.07 -0.01
CA THR A 68 2.13 -3.13 0.76
C THR A 68 3.47 -2.90 0.05
N VAL A 69 4.18 -3.98 -0.30
CA VAL A 69 5.47 -3.87 -0.99
C VAL A 69 5.32 -3.25 -2.38
N GLY A 70 4.27 -3.61 -3.12
CA GLY A 70 3.96 -3.01 -4.41
C GLY A 70 3.75 -1.49 -4.31
N ASN A 71 3.01 -1.04 -3.29
CA ASN A 71 2.81 0.39 -3.03
C ASN A 71 4.11 1.12 -2.67
N LEU A 72 4.98 0.50 -1.87
CA LEU A 72 6.27 1.09 -1.53
C LEU A 72 7.15 1.26 -2.78
N TYR A 73 7.22 0.26 -3.66
CA TYR A 73 7.92 0.40 -4.94
C TYR A 73 7.28 1.43 -5.87
N ARG A 74 5.94 1.49 -5.93
CA ARG A 74 5.21 2.52 -6.70
C ARG A 74 5.60 3.93 -6.24
N LEU A 75 5.59 4.17 -4.92
CA LEU A 75 5.98 5.47 -4.34
C LEU A 75 7.48 5.77 -4.51
N ALA A 76 8.31 4.73 -4.63
CA ALA A 76 9.73 4.87 -4.95
C ALA A 76 10.02 5.16 -6.44
N GLY A 77 9.02 5.06 -7.32
CA GLY A 77 9.15 5.18 -8.77
C GLY A 77 9.59 3.89 -9.47
N ASP A 78 9.64 2.76 -8.75
CA ASP A 78 10.11 1.46 -9.24
C ASP A 78 8.93 0.66 -9.85
N GLN A 79 8.46 1.13 -11.00
CA GLN A 79 7.21 0.66 -11.62
C GLN A 79 7.19 -0.85 -11.90
N MET A 80 8.30 -1.43 -12.35
CA MET A 80 8.37 -2.85 -12.70
C MET A 80 8.20 -3.74 -11.45
N GLN A 81 8.89 -3.38 -10.36
CA GLN A 81 8.82 -4.09 -9.08
C GLN A 81 7.42 -3.95 -8.50
N ALA A 82 6.83 -2.75 -8.57
CA ALA A 82 5.46 -2.51 -8.15
C ALA A 82 4.48 -3.44 -8.88
N GLN A 83 4.56 -3.51 -10.22
CA GLN A 83 3.72 -4.38 -11.04
C GLN A 83 3.88 -5.85 -10.71
N THR A 84 5.11 -6.33 -10.48
CA THR A 84 5.36 -7.72 -10.04
C THR A 84 4.61 -8.02 -8.76
N HIS A 85 4.71 -7.16 -7.74
CA HIS A 85 4.04 -7.39 -6.47
C HIS A 85 2.51 -7.28 -6.59
N PHE A 86 1.97 -6.31 -7.32
CA PHE A 86 0.52 -6.23 -7.54
C PHE A 86 -0.01 -7.45 -8.27
N THR A 87 0.72 -7.97 -9.26
CA THR A 87 0.36 -9.21 -9.98
C THR A 87 0.30 -10.40 -9.03
N GLN A 88 1.30 -10.55 -8.17
CA GLN A 88 1.33 -11.65 -7.18
C GLN A 88 0.19 -11.53 -6.16
N GLY A 89 -0.09 -10.32 -5.66
CA GLY A 89 -1.23 -10.07 -4.78
C GLY A 89 -2.57 -10.39 -5.44
N TYR A 90 -2.75 -10.02 -6.71
CA TYR A 90 -3.92 -10.39 -7.49
C TYR A 90 -4.06 -11.90 -7.65
N GLN A 91 -2.98 -12.61 -8.03
CA GLN A 91 -2.97 -14.05 -8.21
C GLN A 91 -3.37 -14.82 -6.94
N GLN A 92 -2.92 -14.37 -5.76
CA GLN A 92 -3.36 -14.93 -4.49
C GLN A 92 -4.86 -14.70 -4.21
N GLY A 93 -5.40 -13.62 -4.76
CA GLY A 93 -6.82 -13.28 -4.71
C GLY A 93 -7.73 -14.20 -5.52
N LEU A 94 -7.18 -15.04 -6.41
CA LEU A 94 -7.96 -15.90 -7.31
C LEU A 94 -8.49 -17.17 -6.65
N SER A 95 -8.07 -17.48 -5.41
CA SER A 95 -8.55 -18.67 -4.71
C SER A 95 -10.05 -18.55 -4.36
N PRO A 96 -10.84 -19.64 -4.43
CA PRO A 96 -12.26 -19.60 -4.12
C PRO A 96 -12.57 -19.05 -2.72
N ASP A 97 -11.76 -19.44 -1.71
CA ASP A 97 -11.94 -18.99 -0.33
C ASP A 97 -11.80 -17.46 -0.17
N VAL A 98 -10.92 -16.84 -0.96
CA VAL A 98 -10.73 -15.38 -0.96
C VAL A 98 -11.89 -14.66 -1.66
N GLN A 99 -12.46 -15.26 -2.71
CA GLN A 99 -13.55 -14.68 -3.51
C GLN A 99 -14.90 -14.62 -2.77
N GLU A 100 -15.03 -15.32 -1.65
CA GLU A 100 -16.22 -15.29 -0.77
C GLU A 100 -16.09 -14.30 0.40
N ASN A 101 -14.89 -13.79 0.68
CA ASN A 101 -14.66 -12.88 1.81
C ASN A 101 -14.41 -11.44 1.31
N PRO A 102 -15.31 -10.48 1.62
CA PRO A 102 -15.22 -9.13 1.08
C PRO A 102 -14.03 -8.34 1.65
N TYR A 103 -13.52 -8.71 2.83
CA TYR A 103 -12.34 -8.07 3.42
C TYR A 103 -11.04 -8.49 2.73
N THR A 104 -10.97 -9.72 2.23
CA THR A 104 -9.80 -10.19 1.45
C THR A 104 -9.87 -9.72 0.00
N LEU A 105 -11.07 -9.47 -0.55
CA LEU A 105 -11.25 -8.92 -1.89
C LEU A 105 -10.81 -7.45 -2.01
N GLN A 106 -10.88 -6.66 -0.94
CA GLN A 106 -10.47 -5.25 -0.98
C GLN A 106 -9.00 -5.05 -1.38
N PRO A 107 -8.02 -5.75 -0.76
CA PRO A 107 -6.63 -5.73 -1.23
C PRO A 107 -6.45 -6.20 -2.68
N VAL A 108 -7.19 -7.22 -3.11
CA VAL A 108 -7.14 -7.74 -4.50
C VAL A 108 -7.59 -6.67 -5.49
N LEU A 109 -8.70 -5.99 -5.18
CA LEU A 109 -9.22 -4.91 -6.01
C LEU A 109 -8.20 -3.77 -6.13
N LYS A 110 -7.52 -3.40 -5.04
CA LYS A 110 -6.44 -2.39 -5.09
C LYS A 110 -5.28 -2.82 -5.98
N CYS A 111 -4.86 -4.07 -5.91
CA CYS A 111 -3.86 -4.61 -6.85
C CYS A 111 -4.31 -4.47 -8.31
N CYS A 112 -5.56 -4.83 -8.63
CA CYS A 112 -6.11 -4.70 -9.99
C CYS A 112 -6.14 -3.25 -10.46
N SER A 113 -6.54 -2.33 -9.57
CA SER A 113 -6.56 -0.89 -9.87
C SER A 113 -5.17 -0.36 -10.20
N PHE A 114 -4.12 -0.77 -9.48
CA PHE A 114 -2.75 -0.38 -9.80
C PHE A 114 -2.18 -1.06 -11.05
N LEU A 115 -2.75 -2.20 -11.47
CA LEU A 115 -2.42 -2.86 -12.74
C LEU A 115 -3.17 -2.24 -13.93
N GLY A 116 -4.17 -1.38 -13.69
CA GLY A 116 -4.97 -0.75 -14.74
C GLY A 116 -6.02 -1.67 -15.36
N ASP A 117 -6.42 -2.74 -14.67
CA ASP A 117 -7.48 -3.64 -15.14
C ASP A 117 -8.86 -3.15 -14.65
N ASP A 118 -9.39 -2.13 -15.31
CA ASP A 118 -10.66 -1.49 -14.94
C ASP A 118 -11.85 -2.47 -14.98
N ALA A 119 -11.82 -3.45 -15.88
CA ALA A 119 -12.88 -4.45 -15.99
C ALA A 119 -12.90 -5.36 -14.75
N GLU A 120 -11.72 -5.82 -14.31
CA GLU A 120 -11.61 -6.65 -13.11
C GLU A 120 -11.90 -5.86 -11.83
N VAL A 121 -11.53 -4.57 -11.77
CA VAL A 121 -11.90 -3.67 -10.67
C VAL A 121 -13.42 -3.58 -10.53
N GLU A 122 -14.15 -3.36 -11.62
CA GLU A 122 -15.62 -3.28 -11.58
C GLU A 122 -16.25 -4.62 -11.19
N ARG A 123 -15.74 -5.74 -11.71
CA ARG A 123 -16.21 -7.09 -11.33
C ARG A 123 -16.05 -7.34 -9.83
N LEU A 124 -14.87 -7.05 -9.29
CA LEU A 124 -14.58 -7.21 -7.85
C LEU A 124 -15.40 -6.24 -6.99
N ALA A 125 -15.59 -5.00 -7.44
CA ALA A 125 -16.44 -4.03 -6.78
C ALA A 125 -17.88 -4.52 -6.64
N GLN A 126 -18.46 -5.05 -7.72
CA GLN A 126 -19.80 -5.63 -7.72
C GLN A 126 -19.88 -6.83 -6.78
N ARG A 127 -18.86 -7.70 -6.77
CA ARG A 127 -18.79 -8.85 -5.87
C ARG A 127 -18.77 -8.43 -4.40
N ILE A 128 -17.92 -7.47 -4.03
CA ILE A 128 -17.85 -6.92 -2.66
C ILE A 128 -19.21 -6.36 -2.25
N ARG A 129 -19.87 -5.57 -3.12
CA ARG A 129 -21.20 -5.01 -2.85
C ARG A 129 -22.26 -6.11 -2.65
N ALA A 130 -22.19 -7.18 -3.42
CA ALA A 130 -23.13 -8.30 -3.32
C ALA A 130 -22.98 -9.08 -1.99
N ILE A 131 -21.75 -9.23 -1.50
CA ILE A 131 -21.48 -9.94 -0.24
C ILE A 131 -21.72 -9.04 0.97
N ASN A 132 -21.24 -7.80 0.93
CA ASN A 132 -21.37 -6.84 2.01
C ASN A 132 -21.56 -5.39 1.48
N PRO A 133 -22.81 -4.94 1.34
CA PRO A 133 -23.13 -3.62 0.81
C PRO A 133 -22.56 -2.44 1.62
N THR A 134 -22.34 -2.61 2.93
CA THR A 134 -21.88 -1.52 3.80
C THR A 134 -20.37 -1.33 3.77
N LEU A 135 -19.62 -2.32 3.26
CA LEU A 135 -18.16 -2.26 3.13
C LEU A 135 -17.73 -1.42 1.90
N TRP A 136 -18.63 -1.18 0.96
CA TRP A 136 -18.33 -0.42 -0.25
C TRP A 136 -18.25 1.08 0.03
N THR A 137 -17.08 1.67 -0.25
CA THR A 137 -16.85 3.11 -0.14
C THR A 137 -16.01 3.56 -1.35
N PRO A 138 -16.56 4.42 -2.24
CA PRO A 138 -15.87 4.86 -3.46
C PRO A 138 -14.54 5.61 -3.23
N ALA A 139 -14.31 6.09 -2.00
CA ALA A 139 -13.20 6.97 -1.66
C ALA A 139 -11.83 6.26 -1.47
N PHE A 140 -11.77 4.92 -1.44
CA PHE A 140 -10.54 4.20 -1.08
C PHE A 140 -9.60 3.86 -2.25
N TYR A 141 -9.84 4.41 -3.44
CA TYR A 141 -9.11 4.04 -4.66
C TYR A 141 -8.21 5.16 -5.21
N VAL A 142 -7.99 6.23 -4.43
CA VAL A 142 -7.17 7.38 -4.83
C VAL A 142 -6.18 7.75 -3.71
N GLU A 143 -5.22 6.88 -3.41
CA GLU A 143 -3.98 7.22 -2.66
C GLU A 143 -2.77 6.43 -3.21
#